data_AF-A0A7Y2AKE4-F1
#
_entry.id   AF-A0A7Y2AKE4-F1
#
_cell.length_a   1.000
_cell.length_b   1.000
_cell.length_c   1.000
_cell.angle_alpha   90.00
_cell.angle_beta   90.00
_cell.angle_gamma   90.00
#
_symmetry.space_group_name_H-M   'P 1'
#
loop_
_entity.id
_entity.type
_entity.pdbx_description
1 polymer ?
#
loop_
_entity_poly.entity_id
_entity_poly.type
_entity_poly.pdbx_seq_one_letter_code
_entity_poly.pdbx_strand_id
1 'polypeptide(L)'
;MNALAADFEIYWVAWVITGLVSVASTVLLVKRINWRRCMQLFSSEDGAAYTLSYVMVIPLYLLMVFTFAELSLMMIAKMGTVYSAFGAARTAIVWDTATDSGDLMDKVNRSAVQTMTPFASGMTELRYQRGGAGLDETDQEERFMDAYDEFTQSDSKVARRYVQAKFRYASRATSVTIDRNSTGDETWDEDIRATIRYDYPFVFPVLGRILLIPKKDGAHTKTIKTVVRLQNEIPHNDERRLGISYASP
;
A
#
# COMPACT_ATOMS: atom_id res chain seq x y z
N MET A 1 3.43 15.65 -12.41
CA MET A 1 3.21 15.90 -10.97
C MET A 1 1.78 16.29 -10.61
N ASN A 2 1.04 17.05 -11.42
CA ASN A 2 -0.30 17.56 -11.06
C ASN A 2 -1.35 16.48 -10.72
N ALA A 3 -1.27 15.28 -11.31
CA ALA A 3 -2.20 14.19 -11.01
C ALA A 3 -2.03 13.61 -9.59
N LEU A 4 -0.81 13.61 -9.04
CA LEU A 4 -0.57 13.13 -7.68
C LEU A 4 -1.09 14.11 -6.62
N ALA A 5 -1.03 15.42 -6.92
CA ALA A 5 -1.57 16.46 -6.07
C ALA A 5 -3.10 16.38 -5.99
N ALA A 6 -3.78 16.22 -7.13
CA ALA A 6 -5.23 16.08 -7.18
C ALA A 6 -5.72 14.86 -6.38
N ASP A 7 -5.03 13.72 -6.47
CA ASP A 7 -5.38 12.54 -5.69
C ASP A 7 -5.21 12.78 -4.20
N PHE A 8 -4.21 13.56 -3.77
CA PHE A 8 -3.96 13.86 -2.36
C PHE A 8 -5.02 14.78 -1.78
N GLU A 9 -5.46 15.79 -2.54
CA GLU A 9 -6.51 16.72 -2.14
C GLU A 9 -7.85 16.01 -1.88
N ILE A 10 -8.19 15.00 -2.67
CA ILE A 10 -9.42 14.20 -2.46
C ILE A 10 -9.41 13.51 -1.09
N TYR A 11 -8.26 13.00 -0.61
CA TYR A 11 -8.19 12.36 0.70
C TYR A 11 -8.37 13.37 1.83
N TRP A 12 -7.81 14.58 1.72
CA TRP A 12 -8.01 15.65 2.71
C TRP A 12 -9.46 16.11 2.77
N VAL A 13 -10.07 16.33 1.61
CA VAL A 13 -11.48 16.71 1.52
C VAL A 13 -12.37 15.62 2.11
N ALA A 14 -12.10 14.35 1.80
CA ALA A 14 -12.82 13.22 2.40
C ALA A 14 -12.65 13.20 3.93
N TRP A 15 -11.46 13.49 4.45
CA TRP A 15 -11.20 13.59 5.90
C TRP A 15 -12.03 14.69 6.55
N VAL A 16 -12.03 15.89 5.96
CA VAL A 16 -12.81 17.04 6.46
C VAL A 16 -14.30 16.75 6.40
N ILE A 17 -14.79 16.16 5.30
CA ILE A 17 -16.20 15.78 5.14
C ILE A 17 -16.58 14.72 6.18
N THR A 18 -15.73 13.72 6.42
CA THR A 18 -16.02 12.66 7.40
C THR A 18 -16.07 13.24 8.82
N GLY A 19 -15.15 14.16 9.14
CA GLY A 19 -15.17 14.92 10.39
C GLY A 19 -16.45 15.75 10.53
N LEU A 20 -16.84 16.47 9.48
CA LEU A 20 -18.07 17.28 9.46
C LEU A 20 -19.33 16.43 9.58
N VAL A 21 -19.41 15.29 8.88
CA VAL A 21 -20.54 14.36 8.95
C VAL A 21 -20.61 13.69 10.33
N SER A 22 -19.47 13.36 10.94
CA SER A 22 -19.41 12.82 12.31
C SER A 22 -19.93 13.84 13.32
N VAL A 23 -19.49 15.10 13.23
CA VAL A 23 -19.98 16.18 14.08
C VAL A 23 -21.46 16.45 13.82
N ALA A 24 -21.89 16.53 12.55
CA ALA A 24 -23.27 16.80 12.17
C ALA A 24 -24.21 15.67 12.62
N SER A 25 -23.84 14.40 12.42
CA SER A 25 -24.63 13.26 12.88
C SER A 25 -24.73 13.25 14.41
N THR A 26 -23.66 13.55 15.13
CA THR A 26 -23.68 13.71 16.60
C THR A 26 -24.63 14.84 17.01
N VAL A 27 -24.55 16.01 16.38
CA VAL A 27 -25.43 17.16 16.68
C VAL A 27 -26.89 16.86 16.33
N LEU A 28 -27.15 16.19 15.20
CA LEU A 28 -28.51 15.81 14.79
C LEU A 28 -29.10 14.75 15.71
N LEU A 29 -28.31 13.76 16.13
CA LEU A 29 -28.71 12.78 17.14
C LEU A 29 -29.02 13.46 18.47
N VAL A 30 -28.16 14.36 18.94
CA VAL A 30 -28.37 15.14 20.18
C VAL A 30 -29.62 16.02 20.07
N LYS A 31 -29.88 16.65 18.93
CA LYS A 31 -31.09 17.47 18.71
C LYS A 31 -32.37 16.65 18.61
N ARG A 32 -32.33 15.43 18.07
CA ARG A 32 -33.49 14.52 17.99
C ARG A 32 -33.79 13.83 19.31
N ILE A 33 -32.81 13.73 20.20
CA ILE A 33 -33.04 13.25 21.56
C ILE A 33 -33.95 14.26 22.25
N ASN A 34 -35.17 13.81 22.52
CA ASN A 34 -36.19 14.62 23.15
C ASN A 34 -35.73 14.89 24.59
N TRP A 35 -35.16 16.07 24.84
CA TRP A 35 -34.52 16.44 26.11
C TRP A 35 -35.40 16.13 27.33
N ARG A 36 -36.72 16.22 27.18
CA ARG A 36 -37.71 15.86 28.21
C ARG A 36 -37.74 14.37 28.55
N ARG A 37 -37.62 13.48 27.56
CA ARG A 37 -37.52 12.02 27.78
C ARG A 37 -36.16 11.63 28.35
N CYS A 38 -35.11 12.33 27.92
CA CYS A 38 -33.78 12.16 28.49
C CYS A 38 -33.77 12.58 29.97
N MET A 39 -34.34 13.75 30.29
CA MET A 39 -34.51 14.20 31.68
C MET A 39 -35.39 13.27 32.52
N GLN A 40 -36.43 12.65 31.95
CA GLN A 40 -37.22 11.63 32.65
C GLN A 40 -36.43 10.35 32.91
N LEU A 41 -35.54 9.95 31.99
CA LEU A 41 -34.59 8.86 32.20
C LEU A 41 -33.55 9.20 33.27
N PHE A 42 -33.08 10.46 33.32
CA PHE A 42 -32.15 10.94 34.35
C PHE A 42 -32.81 11.10 35.73
N SER A 43 -34.14 11.31 35.76
CA SER A 43 -34.93 11.44 36.98
C SER A 43 -35.26 10.09 37.63
N SER A 44 -35.05 8.97 36.93
CA SER A 44 -35.44 7.65 37.40
C SER A 44 -34.21 6.73 37.41
N GLU A 45 -33.69 6.50 38.62
CA GLU A 45 -32.77 5.43 39.05
C GLU A 45 -31.25 5.74 39.18
N ASP A 46 -30.81 5.60 40.43
CA ASP A 46 -29.45 5.62 40.95
C ASP A 46 -28.51 4.65 40.19
N GLY A 47 -27.38 5.17 39.70
CA GLY A 47 -26.23 4.38 39.26
C GLY A 47 -26.25 3.76 37.84
N ALA A 48 -27.40 3.32 37.33
CA ALA A 48 -27.47 2.56 36.06
C ALA A 48 -27.45 3.43 34.78
N ALA A 49 -27.87 4.70 34.85
CA ALA A 49 -27.98 5.57 33.67
C ALA A 49 -26.62 5.98 33.05
N TYR A 50 -25.56 6.05 33.86
CA TYR A 50 -24.21 6.43 33.40
C TYR A 50 -23.55 5.31 32.58
N THR A 51 -23.77 4.05 32.93
CA THR A 51 -23.19 2.91 32.21
C THR A 51 -23.86 2.71 30.86
N LEU A 52 -25.18 2.95 30.75
CA LEU A 52 -25.92 2.83 29.48
C LEU A 52 -25.40 3.79 28.40
N SER A 53 -25.19 5.07 28.77
CA SER A 53 -24.69 6.09 27.84
C SER A 53 -23.27 5.75 27.36
N TYR A 54 -22.43 5.24 28.27
CA TYR A 54 -21.06 4.84 27.95
C TYR A 54 -21.02 3.64 26.99
N VAL A 55 -21.87 2.63 27.22
CA VAL A 55 -21.97 1.42 26.38
C VAL A 55 -22.39 1.76 24.95
N MET A 56 -23.20 2.80 24.72
CA MET A 56 -23.57 3.23 23.36
C MET A 56 -22.46 4.03 22.66
N VAL A 57 -21.66 4.81 23.38
CA VAL A 57 -20.64 5.68 22.78
C VAL A 57 -19.33 4.95 22.51
N ILE A 58 -18.95 3.96 23.35
CA ILE A 58 -17.70 3.20 23.17
C ILE A 58 -17.58 2.60 21.75
N PRO A 59 -18.59 1.87 21.21
CA PRO A 59 -18.46 1.25 19.89
C PRO A 59 -18.27 2.28 18.77
N LEU A 60 -18.93 3.43 18.86
CA LEU A 60 -18.77 4.52 17.89
C LEU A 60 -17.37 5.12 17.96
N TYR A 61 -16.85 5.34 19.18
CA TYR A 61 -15.50 5.84 19.38
C TYR A 61 -14.44 4.86 18.87
N LEU A 62 -14.60 3.56 19.15
CA LEU A 62 -13.70 2.52 18.64
C LEU A 62 -13.71 2.46 17.11
N LEU A 63 -14.89 2.54 16.49
CA LEU A 63 -15.00 2.58 15.02
C LEU A 63 -14.25 3.79 14.46
N MET A 64 -14.38 4.96 15.09
CA MET A 64 -13.65 6.16 14.71
C MET A 64 -12.13 5.98 14.81
N VAL A 65 -11.63 5.45 15.93
CA VAL A 65 -10.19 5.19 16.14
C VAL A 65 -9.66 4.18 15.12
N PHE A 66 -10.37 3.08 14.87
CA PHE A 66 -9.99 2.10 13.85
C PHE A 66 -9.99 2.69 12.45
N THR A 67 -10.94 3.57 12.13
CA THR A 67 -10.97 4.27 10.84
C THR A 67 -9.75 5.15 10.68
N PHE A 68 -9.34 5.90 11.71
CA PHE A 68 -8.12 6.70 11.64
C PHE A 68 -6.87 5.84 11.47
N ALA A 69 -6.72 4.78 12.25
CA ALA A 69 -5.60 3.86 12.13
C ALA A 69 -5.52 3.23 10.73
N GLU A 70 -6.64 2.79 10.17
CA GLU A 70 -6.73 2.21 8.83
C GLU A 70 -6.36 3.22 7.74
N LEU A 71 -6.86 4.46 7.83
CA LEU A 71 -6.53 5.51 6.87
C LEU A 71 -5.04 5.88 6.92
N SER A 72 -4.44 5.92 8.11
CA SER A 72 -3.00 6.15 8.27
C SER A 72 -2.18 5.03 7.62
N LEU A 73 -2.55 3.77 7.84
CA LEU A 73 -1.89 2.61 7.22
C LEU A 73 -2.03 2.62 5.69
N MET A 74 -3.20 2.96 5.18
CA MET A 74 -3.44 3.10 3.74
C MET A 74 -2.59 4.22 3.13
N MET A 75 -2.41 5.33 3.85
CA MET A 75 -1.54 6.43 3.40
C MET A 75 -0.07 6.01 3.35
N ILE A 76 0.41 5.27 4.36
CA ILE A 76 1.76 4.70 4.36
C ILE A 76 1.96 3.75 3.17
N ALA A 77 0.98 2.88 2.89
CA ALA A 77 1.03 2.00 1.73
C ALA A 77 1.07 2.78 0.40
N LYS A 78 0.31 3.89 0.27
CA LYS A 78 0.36 4.77 -0.90
C LYS A 78 1.73 5.43 -1.09
N MET A 79 2.41 5.80 0.00
CA MET A 79 3.79 6.28 -0.10
C MET A 79 4.72 5.16 -0.60
N GLY A 80 4.53 3.94 -0.09
CA GLY A 80 5.25 2.75 -0.54
C GLY A 80 5.10 2.45 -2.03
N THR A 81 3.89 2.61 -2.60
CA THR A 81 3.69 2.41 -4.05
C THR A 81 4.36 3.47 -4.91
N VAL A 82 4.51 4.71 -4.41
CA VAL A 82 5.29 5.76 -5.08
C VAL A 82 6.78 5.41 -5.09
N TYR A 83 7.34 5.03 -3.95
CA TYR A 83 8.74 4.60 -3.87
C TYR A 83 9.00 3.37 -4.76
N SER A 84 8.06 2.43 -4.77
CA SER A 84 8.19 1.22 -5.59
C SER A 84 8.09 1.51 -7.08
N ALA A 85 7.21 2.43 -7.49
CA ALA A 85 7.12 2.84 -8.88
C ALA A 85 8.38 3.57 -9.35
N PHE A 86 8.97 4.39 -8.47
CA PHE A 86 10.24 5.06 -8.74
C PHE A 86 11.42 4.06 -8.83
N GLY A 87 11.53 3.13 -7.87
CA GLY A 87 12.56 2.09 -7.88
C GLY A 87 12.46 1.18 -9.11
N ALA A 88 11.23 0.79 -9.48
CA ALA A 88 10.94 0.05 -10.70
C ALA A 88 11.36 0.82 -11.96
N ALA A 89 10.98 2.09 -12.09
CA ALA A 89 11.35 2.92 -13.23
C ALA A 89 12.87 3.10 -13.35
N ARG A 90 13.58 3.34 -12.25
CA ARG A 90 15.05 3.45 -12.24
C ARG A 90 15.72 2.12 -12.62
N THR A 91 15.19 1.00 -12.12
CA THR A 91 15.68 -0.33 -12.48
C THR A 91 15.44 -0.61 -13.96
N ALA A 92 14.26 -0.25 -14.48
CA ALA A 92 13.93 -0.37 -15.89
C ALA A 92 14.93 0.42 -16.73
N ILE A 93 15.14 1.71 -16.42
CA ILE A 93 16.14 2.56 -17.07
C ILE A 93 17.50 1.85 -17.09
N VAL A 94 18.09 1.53 -15.93
CA VAL A 94 19.44 0.94 -15.83
C VAL A 94 19.61 -0.33 -16.64
N TRP A 95 18.65 -1.24 -16.58
CA TRP A 95 18.79 -2.58 -17.18
C TRP A 95 18.23 -2.68 -18.60
N ASP A 96 17.55 -1.64 -19.10
CA ASP A 96 16.94 -1.61 -20.44
C ASP A 96 17.96 -1.90 -21.55
N THR A 97 19.15 -1.31 -21.39
CA THR A 97 20.22 -1.40 -22.37
C THR A 97 21.02 -2.68 -22.25
N ALA A 98 21.02 -3.32 -21.08
CA ALA A 98 21.98 -4.34 -20.70
C ALA A 98 21.44 -5.77 -20.77
N THR A 99 20.11 -5.94 -20.82
CA THR A 99 19.47 -7.24 -20.66
C THR A 99 18.30 -7.44 -21.61
N ASP A 100 17.97 -8.69 -21.90
CA ASP A 100 16.76 -9.04 -22.64
C ASP A 100 15.49 -8.62 -21.88
N SER A 101 14.39 -8.46 -22.61
CA SER A 101 13.13 -7.94 -22.06
C SER A 101 12.52 -8.81 -20.96
N GLY A 102 12.75 -10.13 -20.99
CA GLY A 102 12.32 -11.06 -19.93
C GLY A 102 13.05 -10.79 -18.61
N ASP A 103 14.37 -10.88 -18.64
CA ASP A 103 15.23 -10.65 -17.48
C ASP A 103 15.08 -9.23 -16.92
N LEU A 104 14.82 -8.24 -17.78
CA LEU A 104 14.51 -6.88 -17.36
C LEU A 104 13.28 -6.85 -16.45
N MET A 105 12.17 -7.46 -16.89
CA MET A 105 10.93 -7.44 -16.10
C MET A 105 11.11 -8.15 -14.77
N ASP A 106 11.93 -9.20 -14.71
CA ASP A 106 12.25 -9.88 -13.45
C ASP A 106 13.03 -8.99 -12.48
N LYS A 107 14.02 -8.22 -12.97
CA LYS A 107 14.75 -7.23 -12.17
C LYS A 107 13.83 -6.10 -11.69
N VAL A 108 12.96 -5.60 -12.57
CA VAL A 108 11.99 -4.54 -12.25
C VAL A 108 10.98 -5.02 -11.21
N ASN A 109 10.42 -6.22 -11.39
CA ASN A 109 9.54 -6.89 -10.43
C ASN A 109 10.23 -6.99 -9.06
N ARG A 110 11.45 -7.51 -9.03
CA ARG A 110 12.24 -7.68 -7.79
C ARG A 110 12.45 -6.35 -7.08
N SER A 111 12.86 -5.31 -7.81
CA SER A 111 13.03 -3.96 -7.25
C SER A 111 11.74 -3.45 -6.61
N ALA A 112 10.63 -3.52 -7.34
CA ALA A 112 9.33 -3.06 -6.88
C ALA A 112 8.87 -3.79 -5.59
N VAL A 113 9.08 -5.10 -5.52
CA VAL A 113 8.71 -5.92 -4.36
C VAL A 113 9.58 -5.59 -3.15
N GLN A 114 10.90 -5.48 -3.34
CA GLN A 114 11.85 -5.15 -2.27
C GLN A 114 11.54 -3.76 -1.68
N THR A 115 11.27 -2.75 -2.51
CA THR A 115 10.89 -1.42 -2.05
C THR A 115 9.52 -1.38 -1.36
N MET A 116 8.59 -2.26 -1.75
CA MET A 116 7.25 -2.32 -1.15
C MET A 116 7.23 -3.10 0.17
N THR A 117 8.18 -4.00 0.38
CA THR A 117 8.27 -4.89 1.56
C THR A 117 8.08 -4.18 2.91
N PRO A 118 8.74 -3.04 3.22
CA PRO A 118 8.52 -2.36 4.51
C PRO A 118 7.12 -1.74 4.65
N PHE A 119 6.43 -1.47 3.54
CA PHE A 119 5.09 -0.88 3.52
C PHE A 119 3.97 -1.92 3.41
N ALA A 120 4.33 -3.19 3.20
CA ALA A 120 3.38 -4.29 3.11
C ALA A 120 2.62 -4.43 4.44
N SER A 121 1.30 -4.41 4.40
CA SER A 121 0.43 -4.44 5.59
C SER A 121 -0.38 -5.73 5.68
N GLY A 122 0.23 -6.89 5.35
CA GLY A 122 -0.41 -8.20 5.50
C GLY A 122 0.39 -9.10 6.45
N MET A 123 -0.31 -9.79 7.36
CA MET A 123 0.24 -10.93 8.11
C MET A 123 -0.36 -12.26 7.66
N THR A 124 -1.43 -12.22 6.87
CA THR A 124 -2.20 -13.41 6.53
C THR A 124 -1.62 -14.06 5.28
N GLU A 125 -0.64 -14.95 5.46
CA GLU A 125 -0.14 -15.85 4.40
C GLU A 125 -1.27 -16.70 3.77
N LEU A 126 -2.39 -16.87 4.47
CA LEU A 126 -3.36 -17.94 4.25
C LEU A 126 -4.45 -17.70 3.19
N ARG A 127 -4.53 -16.54 2.53
CA ARG A 127 -5.67 -16.28 1.60
C ARG A 127 -5.32 -15.75 0.22
N TYR A 128 -4.06 -15.44 -0.06
CA TYR A 128 -3.67 -14.92 -1.36
C TYR A 128 -3.04 -16.02 -2.22
N GLN A 129 -3.90 -16.80 -2.88
CA GLN A 129 -3.53 -17.84 -3.87
C GLN A 129 -3.52 -17.30 -5.31
N ARG A 130 -3.56 -15.98 -5.49
CA ARG A 130 -3.57 -15.38 -6.83
C ARG A 130 -2.15 -15.37 -7.38
N GLY A 131 -1.98 -15.99 -8.56
CA GLY A 131 -0.71 -16.20 -9.25
C GLY A 131 0.22 -15.00 -9.17
N GLY A 132 1.23 -15.10 -8.30
CA GLY A 132 2.31 -14.15 -8.19
C GLY A 132 3.12 -14.08 -9.48
N ALA A 133 4.16 -13.24 -9.50
CA ALA A 133 4.95 -12.87 -10.68
C ALA A 133 5.73 -14.02 -11.37
N GLY A 134 5.35 -15.29 -11.20
CA GLY A 134 5.93 -16.46 -11.91
C GLY A 134 7.35 -16.84 -11.49
N LEU A 135 7.96 -16.05 -10.59
CA LEU A 135 9.30 -16.28 -10.06
C LEU A 135 9.27 -17.30 -8.93
N ASP A 136 10.37 -18.04 -8.76
CA ASP A 136 10.60 -18.88 -7.59
C ASP A 136 10.69 -17.97 -6.35
N GLU A 137 9.53 -17.81 -5.70
CA GLU A 137 9.35 -16.94 -4.53
C GLU A 137 10.35 -17.28 -3.42
N THR A 138 10.76 -18.56 -3.35
CA THR A 138 11.67 -19.09 -2.33
C THR A 138 13.10 -18.56 -2.49
N ASP A 139 13.65 -18.64 -3.71
CA ASP A 139 15.02 -18.15 -4.01
C ASP A 139 15.12 -16.63 -3.81
N GLN A 140 14.10 -15.88 -4.25
CA GLN A 140 14.09 -14.43 -4.07
C GLN A 140 13.94 -14.02 -2.60
N GLU A 141 13.13 -14.75 -1.84
CA GLU A 141 13.01 -14.54 -0.40
C GLU A 141 14.33 -14.82 0.31
N GLU A 142 15.01 -15.92 0.00
CA GLU A 142 16.30 -16.28 0.61
C GLU A 142 17.35 -15.20 0.33
N ARG A 143 17.53 -14.80 -0.93
CA ARG A 143 18.46 -13.72 -1.30
C ARG A 143 18.13 -12.39 -0.63
N PHE A 144 16.84 -12.07 -0.49
CA PHE A 144 16.41 -10.87 0.22
C PHE A 144 16.75 -10.94 1.72
N MET A 145 16.55 -12.11 2.34
CA MET A 145 16.87 -12.30 3.74
C MET A 145 18.36 -12.29 4.01
N ASP A 146 19.17 -12.83 3.10
CA ASP A 146 20.63 -12.79 3.21
C ASP A 146 21.15 -11.35 3.11
N ALA A 147 20.65 -10.58 2.14
CA ALA A 147 20.94 -9.15 2.07
C ALA A 147 20.47 -8.40 3.33
N TYR A 148 19.27 -8.71 3.83
CA TYR A 148 18.76 -8.11 5.06
C TYR A 148 19.66 -8.43 6.27
N ASP A 149 20.13 -9.67 6.40
CA ASP A 149 21.03 -10.10 7.47
C ASP A 149 22.42 -9.48 7.38
N GLU A 150 22.90 -9.18 6.16
CA GLU A 150 24.13 -8.44 5.91
C GLU A 150 24.00 -6.96 6.30
N PHE A 151 22.90 -6.29 5.95
CA PHE A 151 22.68 -4.88 6.24
C PHE A 151 22.26 -4.59 7.68
N THR A 152 21.60 -5.53 8.35
CA THR A 152 21.19 -5.38 9.75
C THR A 152 22.27 -5.89 10.70
N GLN A 153 23.08 -4.97 11.22
CA GLN A 153 24.05 -5.27 12.28
C GLN A 153 23.32 -5.88 13.51
N SER A 154 23.97 -6.87 14.13
CA SER A 154 23.47 -7.82 15.16
C SER A 154 22.40 -7.31 16.15
N ASP A 155 22.50 -6.08 16.63
CA ASP A 155 21.86 -5.69 17.90
C ASP A 155 20.38 -5.31 17.80
N SER A 156 19.81 -5.20 16.59
CA SER A 156 18.39 -4.85 16.41
C SER A 156 17.69 -5.64 15.30
N LYS A 157 18.00 -6.94 15.17
CA LYS A 157 17.33 -7.79 14.18
C LYS A 157 15.84 -7.95 14.48
N VAL A 158 15.00 -7.53 13.54
CA VAL A 158 13.58 -7.89 13.54
C VAL A 158 13.49 -9.41 13.32
N ALA A 159 12.48 -10.05 13.92
CA ALA A 159 12.27 -11.48 13.75
C ALA A 159 12.24 -11.87 12.25
N ARG A 160 13.12 -12.80 11.83
CA ARG A 160 13.26 -13.23 10.42
C ARG A 160 11.90 -13.58 9.79
N ARG A 161 11.06 -14.32 10.52
CA ARG A 161 9.70 -14.70 10.10
C ARG A 161 8.80 -13.51 9.77
N TYR A 162 8.92 -12.41 10.50
CA TYR A 162 8.13 -11.20 10.23
C TYR A 162 8.55 -10.57 8.90
N VAL A 163 9.85 -10.46 8.66
CA VAL A 163 10.39 -9.89 7.42
C VAL A 163 10.03 -10.77 6.21
N GLN A 164 10.16 -12.09 6.35
CA GLN A 164 9.73 -13.06 5.33
C GLN A 164 8.24 -12.93 4.99
N ALA A 165 7.38 -12.88 6.01
CA ALA A 165 5.94 -12.71 5.79
C ALA A 165 5.61 -11.40 5.06
N LYS A 166 6.32 -10.31 5.36
CA LYS A 166 6.18 -9.03 4.66
C LYS A 166 6.62 -9.12 3.19
N PHE A 167 7.76 -9.76 2.95
CA PHE A 167 8.29 -9.95 1.60
C PHE A 167 7.34 -10.77 0.73
N ARG A 168 6.90 -11.93 1.22
CA ARG A 168 5.90 -12.79 0.54
C ARG A 168 4.62 -12.02 0.23
N TYR A 169 4.11 -11.27 1.21
CA TYR A 169 2.92 -10.45 1.00
C TYR A 169 3.14 -9.39 -0.09
N ALA A 170 4.27 -8.66 -0.04
CA ALA A 170 4.62 -7.67 -1.05
C ALA A 170 4.73 -8.30 -2.44
N SER A 171 5.38 -9.47 -2.56
CA SER A 171 5.56 -10.20 -3.81
C SER A 171 4.25 -10.61 -4.46
N ARG A 172 3.25 -10.96 -3.66
CA ARG A 172 1.93 -11.40 -4.15
C ARG A 172 0.96 -10.25 -4.39
N ALA A 173 1.01 -9.21 -3.55
CA ALA A 173 0.08 -8.09 -3.60
C ALA A 173 0.51 -6.99 -4.58
N THR A 174 1.78 -6.97 -5.01
CA THR A 174 2.33 -5.96 -5.91
C THR A 174 2.44 -6.50 -7.33
N SER A 175 1.96 -5.74 -8.30
CA SER A 175 2.20 -5.99 -9.73
C SER A 175 2.76 -4.73 -10.38
N VAL A 176 3.78 -4.88 -11.21
CA VAL A 176 4.38 -3.79 -11.99
C VAL A 176 4.13 -3.98 -13.49
N THR A 177 3.94 -2.87 -14.18
CA THR A 177 3.89 -2.80 -15.63
C THR A 177 4.77 -1.64 -16.06
N ILE A 178 5.67 -1.90 -17.02
CA ILE A 178 6.49 -0.87 -17.65
C ILE A 178 5.96 -0.64 -19.05
N ASP A 179 5.51 0.57 -19.32
CA ASP A 179 5.14 1.00 -20.66
C ASP A 179 6.31 1.81 -21.23
N ARG A 180 6.88 1.33 -22.33
CA ARG A 180 7.75 2.14 -23.21
C ARG A 180 6.86 2.72 -24.30
N ASN A 181 7.00 4.01 -24.63
CA ASN A 181 6.30 4.57 -25.77
C ASN A 181 6.94 4.01 -27.04
N SER A 182 6.58 2.81 -27.47
CA SER A 182 7.17 2.15 -28.65
C SER A 182 6.68 2.81 -29.94
N THR A 183 7.11 4.04 -30.20
CA THR A 183 6.84 4.73 -31.47
C THR A 183 7.70 4.19 -32.62
N GLY A 184 8.55 3.19 -32.36
CA GLY A 184 9.34 2.47 -33.36
C GLY A 184 10.71 3.09 -33.60
N ASP A 185 10.90 4.35 -33.25
CA ASP A 185 12.20 5.00 -33.19
C ASP A 185 12.67 4.96 -31.73
N GLU A 186 13.66 4.11 -31.42
CA GLU A 186 14.32 4.03 -30.11
C GLU A 186 15.04 5.35 -29.81
N THR A 187 14.28 6.37 -29.43
CA THR A 187 14.85 7.66 -29.04
C THR A 187 15.31 7.56 -27.59
N TRP A 188 16.55 7.96 -27.34
CA TRP A 188 17.19 7.91 -26.03
C TRP A 188 16.50 8.78 -24.97
N ASP A 189 15.60 9.68 -25.40
CA ASP A 189 14.92 10.67 -24.57
C ASP A 189 13.46 10.29 -24.23
N GLU A 190 13.08 9.03 -24.40
CA GLU A 190 11.71 8.61 -24.09
C GLU A 190 11.45 8.47 -22.58
N ASP A 191 10.28 8.96 -22.16
CA ASP A 191 9.77 8.74 -20.81
C ASP A 191 9.46 7.24 -20.59
N ILE A 192 10.14 6.61 -19.64
CA ILE A 192 9.78 5.30 -19.11
C ILE A 192 8.65 5.48 -18.08
N ARG A 193 7.53 4.81 -18.33
CA ARG A 193 6.36 4.84 -17.44
C ARG A 193 6.26 3.55 -16.65
N ALA A 194 6.51 3.64 -15.34
CA ALA A 194 6.28 2.53 -14.42
C ALA A 194 4.93 2.68 -13.74
N THR A 195 4.10 1.65 -13.85
CA THR A 195 2.81 1.52 -13.17
C THR A 195 2.90 0.43 -12.11
N ILE A 196 2.73 0.81 -10.85
CA ILE A 196 2.58 -0.13 -9.73
C ILE A 196 1.11 -0.23 -9.37
N ARG A 197 0.64 -1.45 -9.19
CA ARG A 197 -0.62 -1.74 -8.51
C ARG A 197 -0.32 -2.56 -7.28
N TYR A 198 -0.86 -2.15 -6.15
CA TYR A 198 -0.74 -2.85 -4.88
C TYR A 198 -2.12 -3.10 -4.29
N ASP A 199 -2.43 -4.35 -3.98
CA ASP A 199 -3.70 -4.74 -3.35
C ASP A 199 -3.61 -4.59 -1.84
N TYR A 200 -3.93 -3.40 -1.33
CA TYR A 200 -3.90 -3.10 0.11
C TYR A 200 -4.98 -3.87 0.87
N PRO A 201 -4.62 -4.70 1.87
CA PRO A 201 -5.58 -5.40 2.71
C PRO A 201 -6.05 -4.49 3.85
N PHE A 202 -7.35 -4.50 4.15
CA PHE A 202 -7.85 -3.83 5.34
C PHE A 202 -7.44 -4.61 6.58
N VAL A 203 -6.83 -3.93 7.55
CA VAL A 203 -6.45 -4.54 8.83
C VAL A 203 -7.68 -4.80 9.68
N PHE A 204 -8.66 -3.89 9.65
CA PHE A 204 -9.94 -4.06 10.35
C PHE A 204 -11.03 -4.60 9.39
N PRO A 205 -11.47 -5.88 9.53
CA PRO A 205 -12.42 -6.49 8.60
C PRO A 205 -13.78 -5.79 8.57
N VAL A 206 -14.19 -5.19 9.69
CA VAL A 206 -15.45 -4.43 9.81
C VAL A 206 -15.44 -3.26 8.84
N LEU A 207 -14.33 -2.51 8.76
CA LEU A 207 -14.20 -1.40 7.82
C LEU A 207 -14.16 -1.90 6.37
N GLY A 208 -13.47 -3.02 6.12
CA GLY A 208 -13.44 -3.65 4.80
C GLY A 208 -14.84 -4.05 4.30
N ARG A 209 -15.71 -4.54 5.17
CA ARG A 209 -17.12 -4.88 4.85
C ARG A 209 -17.98 -3.66 4.56
N ILE A 210 -17.73 -2.54 5.25
CA ILE A 210 -18.50 -1.30 5.10
C ILE A 210 -18.08 -0.55 3.84
N LEU A 211 -16.78 -0.48 3.56
CA LEU A 211 -16.21 0.40 2.54
C LEU A 211 -16.03 -0.24 1.17
N LEU A 212 -16.04 -1.58 1.05
CA LEU A 212 -15.65 -2.26 -0.18
C LEU A 212 -16.60 -3.37 -0.62
N ILE A 213 -16.59 -3.61 -1.93
CA ILE A 213 -17.16 -4.80 -2.56
C ILE A 213 -16.24 -5.99 -2.25
N PRO A 214 -16.76 -7.09 -1.68
CA PRO A 214 -15.97 -8.28 -1.43
C PRO A 214 -15.37 -8.83 -2.75
N LYS A 215 -14.08 -9.19 -2.75
CA LYS A 215 -13.50 -9.99 -3.84
C LYS A 215 -14.01 -11.44 -3.71
N LYS A 216 -13.93 -12.21 -4.81
CA LYS A 216 -14.31 -13.64 -4.86
C LYS A 216 -13.63 -14.46 -3.75
N ASP A 217 -12.46 -14.03 -3.34
CA ASP A 217 -11.57 -14.69 -2.38
C ASP A 217 -11.98 -14.39 -0.91
N GLY A 218 -13.03 -13.60 -0.69
CA GLY A 218 -13.51 -13.18 0.62
C GLY A 218 -12.62 -12.16 1.33
N ALA A 219 -11.52 -11.73 0.71
CA ALA A 219 -10.66 -10.66 1.20
C ALA A 219 -11.24 -9.29 0.82
N HIS A 220 -11.19 -8.35 1.75
CA HIS A 220 -11.51 -6.94 1.52
C HIS A 220 -10.20 -6.20 1.24
N THR A 221 -9.91 -5.93 -0.04
CA THR A 221 -8.70 -5.24 -0.47
C THR A 221 -9.03 -4.05 -1.34
N LYS A 222 -8.25 -2.96 -1.25
CA LYS A 222 -8.33 -1.81 -2.17
C LYS A 222 -7.07 -1.77 -3.02
N THR A 223 -7.21 -1.79 -4.34
CA THR A 223 -6.07 -1.62 -5.24
C THR A 223 -5.63 -0.16 -5.25
N ILE A 224 -4.40 0.09 -4.83
CA ILE A 224 -3.71 1.38 -4.96
C ILE A 224 -2.92 1.32 -6.27
N LYS A 225 -3.20 2.25 -7.20
CA LYS A 225 -2.47 2.38 -8.46
C LYS A 225 -1.60 3.64 -8.40
N THR A 226 -0.34 3.50 -8.74
CA THR A 226 0.60 4.63 -8.84
C THR A 226 1.33 4.55 -10.16
N VAL A 227 1.48 5.70 -10.81
CA VAL A 227 2.18 5.81 -12.09
C VAL A 227 3.28 6.85 -11.93
N VAL A 228 4.51 6.44 -12.22
CA VAL A 228 5.68 7.33 -12.27
C VAL A 228 6.18 7.36 -13.71
N ARG A 229 6.62 8.54 -14.14
CA ARG A 229 7.31 8.75 -15.41
C ARG A 229 8.69 9.27 -15.09
N LEU A 230 9.71 8.66 -15.66
CA LEU A 230 11.10 9.11 -15.59
C LEU A 230 11.63 9.19 -17.01
N GLN A 231 12.37 10.26 -17.30
CA GLN A 231 13.10 10.41 -18.54
C GLN A 231 14.20 9.33 -18.60
N ASN A 232 14.35 8.67 -19.75
CA ASN A 232 15.48 7.78 -19.97
C ASN A 232 16.74 8.64 -20.13
N GLU A 233 17.70 8.47 -19.21
CA GLU A 233 18.94 9.26 -19.21
C GLU A 233 20.14 8.43 -19.73
N ILE A 234 19.91 7.19 -20.20
CA ILE A 234 21.01 6.30 -20.51
C ILE A 234 21.54 6.54 -21.93
N PRO A 235 22.86 6.76 -22.08
CA PRO A 235 23.48 6.76 -23.39
C PRO A 235 23.40 5.34 -23.98
N HIS A 236 22.75 5.21 -25.15
CA HIS A 236 22.86 3.98 -25.93
C HIS A 236 24.27 3.86 -26.51
N ASN A 237 24.99 2.85 -26.08
CA ASN A 237 26.16 2.35 -26.78
C ASN A 237 25.72 1.14 -27.63
N ASP A 238 26.17 1.07 -28.88
CA ASP A 238 25.92 -0.06 -29.78
C ASP A 238 26.32 -1.40 -29.14
N GLU A 239 27.32 -1.38 -28.24
CA GLU A 239 27.78 -2.57 -27.52
C GLU A 239 26.86 -3.03 -26.38
N ARG A 240 25.83 -2.25 -25.99
CA ARG A 240 24.88 -2.58 -24.89
C ARG A 240 25.54 -2.91 -23.55
N ARG A 241 26.78 -2.45 -23.34
CA ARG A 241 27.53 -2.67 -22.10
C ARG A 241 27.30 -1.51 -21.14
N LEU A 242 26.91 -1.83 -19.91
CA LEU A 242 27.05 -0.91 -18.80
C LEU A 242 28.54 -0.65 -18.63
N GLY A 243 28.97 0.63 -18.69
CA GLY A 243 30.37 1.02 -18.51
C GLY A 243 30.96 0.67 -17.13
N ILE A 244 30.16 0.03 -16.26
CA ILE A 244 30.53 -0.47 -14.95
C ILE A 244 30.22 -1.96 -14.93
N SER A 245 31.26 -2.78 -14.66
CA SER A 245 31.12 -4.22 -14.42
C SER A 245 30.41 -4.44 -13.08
N TYR A 246 29.12 -4.73 -13.10
CA TYR A 246 28.40 -5.20 -11.91
C TYR A 246 28.64 -6.69 -11.75
N ALA A 247 29.39 -7.10 -10.72
CA ALA A 247 29.35 -8.48 -10.27
C ALA A 247 27.96 -8.73 -9.68
N SER A 248 27.11 -9.48 -10.38
CA SER A 248 25.87 -9.97 -9.77
C SER A 248 26.21 -11.09 -8.79
N PRO A 249 25.86 -10.97 -7.51
CA PRO A 249 25.88 -12.12 -6.61
C PRO A 249 24.83 -13.17 -7.03
#